data_AF-B7FV85-F1
#
_entry.id   AF-B7FV85-F1
#
_cell.length_a   1.000
_cell.length_b   1.000
_cell.length_c   1.000
_cell.angle_alpha   90.00
_cell.angle_beta   90.00
_cell.angle_gamma   90.00
#
_symmetry.space_group_name_H-M   'P 1'
#
loop_
_entity.id
_entity.type
_entity.pdbx_description
1 polymer ?
#
loop_
_entity_poly.entity_id
_entity_poly.type
_entity_poly.pdbx_seq_one_letter_code
_entity_poly.pdbx_strand_id
1 'polypeptide(L)'
;SGIELFKCVYSMILLVFSIIVVLAAIFSEQTVATGENNVNPVLAVFLVCFLITWLAMMEGGQGALVGLQPIDKELYAVSHPRTYACTKLAHQGNNMERVIVGRQFLVVLVVFVTNLMVSSIANASVLSLPDAINETFLATGLAVTLTVIIVGQLTAQVNAANCMLDFINNYFMLFTIYTSLVIEASGLLHSVYLVQTIFSKMSGTPIESNEPSRSVFQSLLFWGRVAMSLVLLGFSFAVLLTALFNGKTNMWDGIPAIASVIIFFILMAVVGIMEGMQIALFAVVNLPKEELRKHPIAYANCGLTFSGQNLQAFLIGRQICVTVCTFVIARITSVSVNTDIGENNVFGVSDGIQNFFNTGMLGALVTTIVASLAWRIIASSLPVAFMSNPLIYLIIRLCLILEATGLCSAAWVLALLQKSLAGYQRDDVYIGTAGERVVFAKDGSELH
;
A
#
# COMPACT_ATOMS: atom_id res chain seq x y z
N SER A 1 17.50 -13.92 -20.28
CA SER A 1 18.34 -13.33 -21.35
C SER A 1 19.42 -12.48 -20.70
N GLY A 2 20.46 -12.05 -21.45
CA GLY A 2 21.49 -11.14 -20.90
C GLY A 2 20.93 -9.80 -20.39
N ILE A 3 19.84 -9.32 -21.01
CA ILE A 3 19.15 -8.09 -20.61
C ILE A 3 18.52 -8.22 -19.21
N GLU A 4 17.83 -9.33 -18.93
CA GLU A 4 17.20 -9.57 -17.62
C GLU A 4 18.24 -9.71 -16.50
N LEU A 5 19.38 -10.37 -16.81
CA LEU A 5 20.49 -10.44 -15.87
C LEU A 5 21.06 -9.05 -15.57
N PHE A 6 21.30 -8.23 -16.60
CA PHE A 6 21.77 -6.86 -16.42
C PHE A 6 20.82 -6.03 -15.54
N LYS A 7 19.49 -6.12 -15.79
CA LYS A 7 18.47 -5.45 -14.97
C LYS A 7 18.57 -5.83 -13.49
N CYS A 8 18.67 -7.13 -13.22
CA CYS A 8 18.81 -7.65 -11.87
C CYS A 8 20.10 -7.15 -11.21
N VAL A 9 21.24 -7.20 -11.91
CA VAL A 9 22.53 -6.77 -11.36
C VAL A 9 22.53 -5.29 -11.03
N TYR A 10 22.14 -4.41 -11.97
CA TYR A 10 22.18 -2.98 -11.69
C TYR A 10 21.19 -2.58 -10.59
N SER A 11 19.99 -3.15 -10.58
CA SER A 11 18.98 -2.87 -9.55
C SER A 11 19.46 -3.33 -8.17
N MET A 12 20.14 -4.49 -8.09
CA MET A 12 20.76 -4.96 -6.85
C MET A 12 21.89 -4.04 -6.39
N ILE A 13 22.76 -3.56 -7.28
CA ILE A 13 23.80 -2.58 -6.94
C ILE A 13 23.17 -1.29 -6.40
N LEU A 14 22.13 -0.80 -7.08
CA LEU A 14 21.40 0.40 -6.69
C LEU A 14 20.76 0.25 -5.30
N LEU A 15 20.16 -0.91 -5.02
CA LEU A 15 19.58 -1.23 -3.71
C LEU A 15 20.65 -1.29 -2.62
N VAL A 16 21.75 -2.01 -2.85
CA VAL A 16 22.85 -2.12 -1.87
C VAL A 16 23.43 -0.74 -1.58
N PHE A 17 23.66 0.07 -2.61
CA PHE A 17 24.09 1.46 -2.45
C PHE A 17 23.10 2.27 -1.61
N SER A 18 21.80 2.16 -1.91
CA SER A 18 20.74 2.87 -1.16
C SER A 18 20.72 2.47 0.32
N ILE A 19 20.85 1.18 0.63
CA ILE A 19 20.93 0.69 2.01
C ILE A 19 22.18 1.25 2.71
N ILE A 20 23.33 1.25 2.03
CA ILE A 20 24.57 1.80 2.59
C ILE A 20 24.43 3.30 2.88
N VAL A 21 23.82 4.09 1.99
CA VAL A 21 23.57 5.52 2.20
C VAL A 21 22.66 5.75 3.40
N VAL A 22 21.57 4.99 3.52
CA VAL A 22 20.64 5.09 4.66
C VAL A 22 21.33 4.74 5.97
N LEU A 23 22.06 3.63 6.02
CA LEU A 23 22.80 3.23 7.22
C LEU A 23 23.89 4.23 7.58
N ALA A 24 24.62 4.75 6.59
CA ALA A 24 25.64 5.77 6.80
C ALA A 24 25.02 7.04 7.40
N ALA A 25 23.87 7.49 6.91
CA ALA A 25 23.15 8.65 7.46
C ALA A 25 22.75 8.43 8.93
N ILE A 26 22.26 7.25 9.28
CA ILE A 26 21.90 6.91 10.67
C ILE A 26 23.14 6.91 11.56
N PHE A 27 24.22 6.22 11.17
CA PHE A 27 25.42 6.09 12.01
C PHE A 27 26.28 7.35 12.08
N SER A 28 26.13 8.28 11.13
CA SER A 28 26.78 9.59 11.16
C SER A 28 25.93 10.68 11.81
N GLU A 29 24.81 10.30 12.42
CA GLU A 29 23.87 11.19 13.10
C GLU A 29 23.27 12.27 12.18
N GLN A 30 23.12 11.96 10.89
CA GLN A 30 22.62 12.86 9.85
C GLN A 30 21.13 12.66 9.52
N THR A 31 20.38 11.91 10.35
CA THR A 31 18.91 11.76 10.21
C THR A 31 18.17 12.54 11.29
N VAL A 32 16.89 12.84 11.04
CA VAL A 32 15.99 13.50 12.01
C VAL A 32 15.96 12.75 13.34
N ALA A 33 15.91 11.43 13.33
CA ALA A 33 15.92 10.65 14.57
C ALA A 33 17.23 10.76 15.34
N THR A 34 18.37 10.58 14.67
CA THR A 34 19.67 10.51 15.36
C THR A 34 20.24 11.90 15.66
N GLY A 35 20.15 12.84 14.72
CA GLY A 35 20.76 14.17 14.83
C GLY A 35 19.90 15.18 15.57
N GLU A 36 18.57 15.21 15.32
CA GLU A 36 17.68 16.17 15.98
C GLU A 36 17.05 15.60 17.25
N ASN A 37 16.61 14.33 17.21
CA ASN A 37 15.90 13.69 18.32
C ASN A 37 16.80 12.84 19.24
N ASN A 38 18.12 12.82 19.00
CA ASN A 38 19.11 12.10 19.81
C ASN A 38 18.78 10.60 20.03
N VAL A 39 18.12 9.97 19.06
CA VAL A 39 17.83 8.54 19.08
C VAL A 39 19.13 7.78 18.84
N ASN A 40 19.38 6.74 19.65
CA ASN A 40 20.55 5.90 19.47
C ASN A 40 20.57 5.27 18.05
N PRO A 41 21.69 5.37 17.28
CA PRO A 41 21.75 4.86 15.90
C PRO A 41 21.42 3.36 15.77
N VAL A 42 21.87 2.53 16.72
CA VAL A 42 21.60 1.08 16.71
C VAL A 42 20.11 0.84 16.92
N LEU A 43 19.48 1.55 17.85
CA LEU A 43 18.04 1.49 18.07
C LEU A 43 17.28 1.91 16.80
N ALA A 44 17.68 3.00 16.15
CA ALA A 44 17.07 3.46 14.90
C ALA A 44 17.14 2.38 13.80
N VAL A 45 18.28 1.71 13.62
CA VAL A 45 18.41 0.60 12.66
C VAL A 45 17.47 -0.55 13.00
N PHE A 46 17.44 -1.01 14.26
CA PHE A 46 16.53 -2.09 14.66
C PHE A 46 15.06 -1.74 14.41
N LEU A 47 14.67 -0.49 14.72
CA LEU A 47 13.31 -0.01 14.55
C LEU A 47 12.95 0.05 13.05
N VAL A 48 13.84 0.55 12.20
CA VAL A 48 13.66 0.56 10.73
C VAL A 48 13.54 -0.86 10.17
N CYS A 49 14.40 -1.79 10.58
CA CYS A 49 14.31 -3.18 10.14
C CYS A 49 12.98 -3.83 10.55
N PHE A 50 12.52 -3.59 11.77
CA PHE A 50 11.21 -4.05 12.24
C PHE A 50 10.07 -3.45 11.41
N LEU A 51 10.07 -2.13 11.19
CA LEU A 51 9.04 -1.43 10.43
C LEU A 51 8.98 -1.86 8.96
N ILE A 52 10.13 -2.03 8.31
CA ILE A 52 10.22 -2.56 6.94
C ILE A 52 9.67 -3.99 6.88
N THR A 53 9.97 -4.84 7.87
CA THR A 53 9.43 -6.20 7.94
C THR A 53 7.92 -6.19 8.16
N TRP A 54 7.41 -5.28 8.98
CA TRP A 54 5.97 -5.14 9.20
C TRP A 54 5.25 -4.64 7.94
N LEU A 55 5.85 -3.68 7.23
CA LEU A 55 5.35 -3.21 5.95
C LEU A 55 5.28 -4.36 4.94
N ALA A 56 6.31 -5.20 4.88
CA ALA A 56 6.35 -6.35 3.99
C ALA A 56 5.20 -7.33 4.29
N MET A 57 4.95 -7.60 5.58
CA MET A 57 3.83 -8.43 6.01
C MET A 57 2.48 -7.83 5.62
N MET A 58 2.30 -6.52 5.82
CA MET A 58 1.07 -5.83 5.45
C MET A 58 0.83 -5.81 3.94
N GLU A 59 1.86 -5.62 3.12
CA GLU A 59 1.77 -5.53 1.65
C GLU A 59 1.52 -6.89 1.00
N GLY A 60 2.35 -7.88 1.29
CA GLY A 60 2.15 -9.24 0.77
C GLY A 60 0.90 -9.90 1.37
N GLY A 61 0.68 -9.72 2.68
CA GLY A 61 -0.40 -10.36 3.41
C GLY A 61 -1.78 -9.90 2.96
N GLN A 62 -1.95 -8.63 2.58
CA GLN A 62 -3.22 -8.15 2.02
C GLN A 62 -3.58 -8.88 0.71
N GLY A 63 -2.62 -9.00 -0.20
CA GLY A 63 -2.82 -9.73 -1.46
C GLY A 63 -3.20 -11.19 -1.22
N ALA A 64 -2.49 -11.85 -0.30
CA ALA A 64 -2.78 -13.23 0.09
C ALA A 64 -4.16 -13.38 0.73
N LEU A 65 -4.55 -12.53 1.66
CA LEU A 65 -5.88 -12.59 2.28
C LEU A 65 -7.00 -12.42 1.26
N VAL A 66 -6.89 -11.45 0.35
CA VAL A 66 -7.91 -11.23 -0.68
C VAL A 66 -7.92 -12.39 -1.68
N GLY A 67 -6.76 -12.85 -2.13
CA GLY A 67 -6.65 -13.94 -3.09
C GLY A 67 -7.15 -15.28 -2.56
N LEU A 68 -7.05 -15.53 -1.26
CA LEU A 68 -7.53 -16.76 -0.61
C LEU A 68 -9.01 -16.72 -0.24
N GLN A 69 -9.69 -15.57 -0.40
CA GLN A 69 -11.11 -15.42 -0.05
C GLN A 69 -12.06 -16.40 -0.76
N PRO A 70 -11.95 -16.66 -2.08
CA PRO A 70 -12.82 -17.61 -2.78
C PRO A 70 -12.43 -19.08 -2.56
N ILE A 71 -11.33 -19.38 -1.87
CA ILE A 71 -10.84 -20.74 -1.66
C ILE A 71 -11.44 -21.31 -0.36
N ASP A 72 -11.91 -22.56 -0.44
CA ASP A 72 -12.35 -23.29 0.74
C ASP A 72 -11.19 -23.45 1.73
N LYS A 73 -11.42 -23.01 2.96
CA LYS A 73 -10.42 -22.93 4.02
C LYS A 73 -10.03 -24.30 4.53
N GLU A 74 -10.92 -25.30 4.41
CA GLU A 74 -10.66 -26.65 4.89
C GLU A 74 -9.56 -27.36 4.07
N LEU A 75 -9.36 -26.98 2.80
CA LEU A 75 -8.31 -27.53 1.93
C LEU A 75 -6.88 -27.34 2.47
N TYR A 76 -6.67 -26.33 3.31
CA TYR A 76 -5.34 -26.03 3.86
C TYR A 76 -5.34 -25.93 5.39
N ALA A 77 -6.41 -26.36 6.06
CA ALA A 77 -6.52 -26.30 7.52
C ALA A 77 -5.43 -27.10 8.24
N VAL A 78 -5.11 -28.30 7.71
CA VAL A 78 -4.09 -29.19 8.28
C VAL A 78 -2.68 -28.77 7.86
N SER A 79 -2.47 -28.45 6.57
CA SER A 79 -1.15 -28.10 6.04
C SER A 79 -0.67 -26.71 6.51
N HIS A 80 -1.58 -25.74 6.61
CA HIS A 80 -1.27 -24.34 6.95
C HIS A 80 -2.17 -23.81 8.07
N PRO A 81 -2.02 -24.29 9.32
CA PRO A 81 -2.93 -23.95 10.40
C PRO A 81 -2.93 -22.46 10.78
N ARG A 82 -1.83 -21.72 10.54
CA ARG A 82 -1.79 -20.28 10.81
C ARG A 82 -2.48 -19.51 9.69
N THR A 83 -2.27 -19.91 8.44
CA THR A 83 -3.03 -19.39 7.30
C THR A 83 -4.52 -19.60 7.49
N TYR A 84 -4.94 -20.79 7.92
CA TYR A 84 -6.33 -21.07 8.29
C TYR A 84 -6.84 -20.13 9.38
N ALA A 85 -6.07 -19.91 10.46
CA ALA A 85 -6.47 -18.95 11.50
C ALA A 85 -6.60 -17.51 10.96
N CYS A 86 -5.64 -17.08 10.13
CA CYS A 86 -5.66 -15.77 9.47
C CYS A 86 -6.89 -15.60 8.58
N THR A 87 -7.17 -16.54 7.68
CA THR A 87 -8.28 -16.45 6.72
C THR A 87 -9.63 -16.66 7.41
N LYS A 88 -9.72 -17.53 8.42
CA LYS A 88 -10.92 -17.69 9.24
C LYS A 88 -11.30 -16.39 9.95
N LEU A 89 -10.32 -15.68 10.52
CA LEU A 89 -10.56 -14.39 11.17
C LEU A 89 -10.88 -13.28 10.16
N ALA A 90 -10.07 -13.14 9.12
CA ALA A 90 -10.19 -12.06 8.14
C ALA A 90 -11.41 -12.20 7.24
N HIS A 91 -11.87 -13.42 6.93
CA HIS A 91 -13.02 -13.66 6.05
C HIS A 91 -14.33 -13.90 6.83
N GLN A 92 -14.32 -13.77 8.16
CA GLN A 92 -15.54 -13.87 8.95
C GLN A 92 -16.38 -12.59 8.80
N GLY A 93 -17.62 -12.74 8.33
CA GLY A 93 -18.53 -11.61 8.17
C GLY A 93 -17.96 -10.57 7.20
N ASN A 94 -17.88 -9.31 7.67
CA ASN A 94 -17.32 -8.19 6.91
C ASN A 94 -15.90 -7.81 7.40
N ASN A 95 -15.18 -8.76 8.00
CA ASN A 95 -13.85 -8.47 8.54
C ASN A 95 -12.81 -8.17 7.46
N MET A 96 -12.99 -8.61 6.22
CA MET A 96 -12.00 -8.40 5.17
C MET A 96 -11.90 -6.91 4.85
N GLU A 97 -13.04 -6.23 4.72
CA GLU A 97 -13.12 -4.78 4.55
C GLU A 97 -12.56 -4.06 5.78
N ARG A 98 -12.85 -4.54 7.00
CA ARG A 98 -12.32 -3.94 8.24
C ARG A 98 -10.80 -4.04 8.32
N VAL A 99 -10.24 -5.21 7.97
CA VAL A 99 -8.81 -5.43 7.91
C VAL A 99 -8.18 -4.52 6.87
N ILE A 100 -8.77 -4.40 5.66
CA ILE A 100 -8.29 -3.47 4.63
C ILE A 100 -8.25 -2.04 5.19
N VAL A 101 -9.32 -1.57 5.84
CA VAL A 101 -9.40 -0.22 6.40
C VAL A 101 -8.32 0.01 7.46
N GLY A 102 -8.30 -0.82 8.50
CA GLY A 102 -7.38 -0.64 9.62
C GLY A 102 -5.91 -0.79 9.23
N ARG A 103 -5.61 -1.73 8.32
CA ARG A 103 -4.26 -1.95 7.79
C ARG A 103 -3.74 -0.73 7.04
N GLN A 104 -4.57 0.00 6.30
CA GLN A 104 -4.06 1.18 5.58
C GLN A 104 -3.56 2.28 6.52
N PHE A 105 -4.24 2.53 7.63
CA PHE A 105 -3.71 3.48 8.62
C PHE A 105 -2.42 2.96 9.26
N LEU A 106 -2.34 1.65 9.53
CA LEU A 106 -1.11 1.04 10.04
C LEU A 106 0.06 1.20 9.06
N VAL A 107 -0.17 1.04 7.76
CA VAL A 107 0.84 1.31 6.72
C VAL A 107 1.30 2.77 6.79
N VAL A 108 0.38 3.72 6.87
CA VAL A 108 0.72 5.14 6.98
C VAL A 108 1.56 5.42 8.22
N LEU A 109 1.17 4.85 9.36
CA LEU A 109 1.90 5.00 10.61
C LEU A 109 3.31 4.42 10.50
N VAL A 110 3.44 3.22 9.93
CA VAL A 110 4.73 2.54 9.74
C VAL A 110 5.63 3.33 8.79
N VAL A 111 5.09 3.82 7.66
CA VAL A 111 5.84 4.66 6.71
C VAL A 111 6.25 5.99 7.35
N PHE A 112 5.35 6.62 8.11
CA PHE A 112 5.63 7.88 8.80
C PHE A 112 6.75 7.73 9.83
N VAL A 113 6.67 6.72 10.71
CA VAL A 113 7.71 6.46 11.71
C VAL A 113 9.01 6.04 11.03
N THR A 114 8.95 5.23 9.97
CA THR A 114 10.15 4.87 9.18
C THR A 114 10.80 6.13 8.65
N ASN A 115 10.03 7.04 8.04
CA ASN A 115 10.54 8.28 7.50
C ASN A 115 11.19 9.14 8.58
N LEU A 116 10.58 9.29 9.76
CA LEU A 116 11.20 10.00 10.89
C LEU A 116 12.55 9.40 11.32
N MET A 117 12.72 8.07 11.20
CA MET A 117 13.98 7.41 11.57
C MET A 117 15.10 7.67 10.55
N VAL A 118 14.76 7.82 9.27
CA VAL A 118 15.74 7.78 8.17
C VAL A 118 15.80 9.03 7.31
N SER A 119 14.87 9.98 7.47
CA SER A 119 14.88 11.24 6.74
C SER A 119 16.11 12.03 7.11
N SER A 120 16.85 12.50 6.11
CA SER A 120 18.04 13.32 6.29
C SER A 120 17.70 14.68 6.87
N ILE A 121 18.60 15.21 7.70
CA ILE A 121 18.56 16.62 8.12
C ILE A 121 18.99 17.54 6.98
N ALA A 122 18.70 18.82 7.10
CA ALA A 122 19.12 19.81 6.10
C ALA A 122 20.66 19.81 5.93
N ASN A 123 21.12 19.81 4.67
CA ASN A 123 22.54 19.77 4.31
C ASN A 123 23.31 18.52 4.78
N ALA A 124 22.60 17.44 5.09
CA ALA A 124 23.23 16.16 5.43
C ALA A 124 24.20 15.73 4.32
N SER A 125 25.37 15.23 4.71
CA SER A 125 26.37 14.69 3.79
C SER A 125 27.00 13.45 4.40
N VAL A 126 27.08 12.38 3.61
CA VAL A 126 27.60 11.08 4.05
C VAL A 126 28.56 10.52 3.01
N LEU A 127 29.51 9.70 3.47
CA LEU A 127 30.43 8.93 2.62
C LEU A 127 31.27 9.78 1.64
N SER A 128 31.36 11.10 1.87
CA SER A 128 32.03 12.05 0.97
C SER A 128 31.55 11.94 -0.49
N LEU A 129 30.25 11.70 -0.67
CA LEU A 129 29.64 11.61 -2.00
C LEU A 129 29.69 12.96 -2.74
N PRO A 130 29.83 12.96 -4.08
CA PRO A 130 29.63 14.15 -4.88
C PRO A 130 28.25 14.77 -4.65
N ASP A 131 28.17 16.11 -4.69
CA ASP A 131 26.95 16.87 -4.36
C ASP A 131 25.72 16.38 -5.11
N ALA A 132 25.83 16.13 -6.42
CA ALA A 132 24.72 15.62 -7.22
C ALA A 132 24.19 14.26 -6.75
N ILE A 133 25.07 13.36 -6.29
CA ILE A 133 24.68 12.04 -5.78
C ILE A 133 24.06 12.19 -4.39
N ASN A 134 24.65 13.02 -3.54
CA ASN A 134 24.14 13.30 -2.21
C ASN A 134 22.74 13.95 -2.26
N GLU A 135 22.56 14.96 -3.10
CA GLU A 135 21.28 15.60 -3.33
C GLU A 135 20.24 14.60 -3.83
N THR A 136 20.58 13.82 -4.87
CA THR A 136 19.66 12.85 -5.46
C THR A 136 19.26 11.75 -4.49
N PHE A 137 20.21 11.10 -3.80
CA PHE A 137 19.92 9.90 -3.00
C PHE A 137 19.53 10.20 -1.56
N LEU A 138 20.16 11.21 -0.95
CA LEU A 138 19.98 11.53 0.46
C LEU A 138 18.95 12.66 0.64
N ALA A 139 19.11 13.80 -0.05
CA ALA A 139 18.24 14.96 0.19
C ALA A 139 16.81 14.75 -0.35
N THR A 140 16.64 14.11 -1.51
CA THR A 140 15.28 13.78 -2.00
C THR A 140 14.63 12.59 -1.28
N GLY A 141 15.40 11.81 -0.51
CA GLY A 141 14.93 10.57 0.12
C GLY A 141 14.82 9.37 -0.85
N LEU A 142 15.42 9.43 -2.04
CA LEU A 142 15.38 8.34 -3.01
C LEU A 142 15.98 7.03 -2.46
N ALA A 143 17.08 7.09 -1.71
CA ALA A 143 17.70 5.90 -1.12
C ALA A 143 16.76 5.18 -0.14
N VAL A 144 16.08 5.96 0.70
CA VAL A 144 15.06 5.46 1.62
C VAL A 144 13.92 4.84 0.82
N THR A 145 13.42 5.55 -0.17
CA THR A 145 12.30 5.13 -1.02
C THR A 145 12.58 3.80 -1.71
N LEU A 146 13.75 3.64 -2.34
CA LEU A 146 14.17 2.39 -2.98
C LEU A 146 14.30 1.25 -1.97
N THR A 147 14.88 1.52 -0.80
CA THR A 147 15.03 0.52 0.27
C THR A 147 13.66 0.03 0.76
N VAL A 148 12.77 0.95 1.12
CA VAL A 148 11.43 0.63 1.64
C VAL A 148 10.58 -0.06 0.59
N ILE A 149 10.59 0.39 -0.66
CA ILE A 149 9.79 -0.21 -1.73
C ILE A 149 10.26 -1.61 -2.05
N ILE A 150 11.57 -1.80 -2.29
CA ILE A 150 12.08 -3.08 -2.77
C ILE A 150 12.01 -4.11 -1.65
N VAL A 151 12.56 -3.79 -0.47
CA VAL A 151 12.66 -4.71 0.66
C VAL A 151 11.34 -4.82 1.44
N GLY A 152 10.71 -3.67 1.68
CA GLY A 152 9.52 -3.58 2.55
C GLY A 152 8.19 -3.77 1.84
N GLN A 153 8.12 -3.83 0.50
CA GLN A 153 6.84 -3.97 -0.19
C GLN A 153 6.92 -5.00 -1.32
N LEU A 154 7.76 -4.76 -2.32
CA LEU A 154 7.76 -5.52 -3.58
C LEU A 154 8.17 -6.96 -3.41
N THR A 155 9.24 -7.25 -2.67
CA THR A 155 9.67 -8.63 -2.42
C THR A 155 8.56 -9.48 -1.81
N ALA A 156 7.83 -8.94 -0.84
CA ALA A 156 6.68 -9.61 -0.23
C ALA A 156 5.50 -9.76 -1.20
N GLN A 157 5.15 -8.71 -1.96
CA GLN A 157 4.07 -8.78 -2.96
C GLN A 157 4.35 -9.81 -4.05
N VAL A 158 5.59 -9.92 -4.53
CA VAL A 158 6.00 -10.90 -5.55
C VAL A 158 5.84 -12.33 -5.04
N ASN A 159 6.28 -12.60 -3.80
CA ASN A 159 6.14 -13.94 -3.20
C ASN A 159 4.67 -14.26 -2.89
N ALA A 160 3.94 -13.33 -2.28
CA ALA A 160 2.53 -13.50 -1.98
C ALA A 160 1.64 -13.63 -3.24
N ALA A 161 2.11 -13.22 -4.42
CA ALA A 161 1.35 -13.41 -5.65
C ALA A 161 1.18 -14.88 -6.08
N ASN A 162 2.11 -15.77 -5.68
CA ASN A 162 2.08 -17.19 -6.06
C ASN A 162 2.10 -18.15 -4.87
N CYS A 163 2.55 -17.70 -3.70
CA CYS A 163 2.77 -18.52 -2.51
C CYS A 163 1.96 -17.93 -1.35
N MET A 164 0.67 -17.62 -1.59
CA MET A 164 -0.20 -16.97 -0.60
C MET A 164 -0.26 -17.77 0.69
N LEU A 165 -0.48 -19.08 0.58
CA LEU A 165 -0.66 -19.98 1.71
C LEU A 165 0.56 -19.99 2.61
N ASP A 166 1.74 -20.21 2.04
CA ASP A 166 3.01 -20.23 2.77
C ASP A 166 3.35 -18.86 3.35
N PHE A 167 3.16 -17.78 2.58
CA PHE A 167 3.54 -16.43 2.97
C PHE A 167 2.84 -15.97 4.25
N ILE A 168 1.53 -16.25 4.41
CA ILE A 168 0.76 -15.83 5.60
C ILE A 168 0.71 -16.88 6.72
N ASN A 169 1.42 -18.01 6.58
CA ASN A 169 1.40 -19.10 7.57
C ASN A 169 2.30 -18.81 8.79
N ASN A 170 2.15 -17.63 9.39
CA ASN A 170 2.98 -17.18 10.50
C ASN A 170 2.18 -16.34 11.51
N TYR A 171 2.64 -16.30 12.76
CA TYR A 171 1.96 -15.54 13.83
C TYR A 171 2.04 -14.03 13.64
N PHE A 172 3.03 -13.53 12.91
CA PHE A 172 3.18 -12.10 12.69
C PHE A 172 2.08 -11.55 11.77
N MET A 173 1.60 -12.34 10.81
CA MET A 173 0.41 -11.99 10.04
C MET A 173 -0.84 -11.96 10.91
N LEU A 174 -1.03 -12.95 11.79
CA LEU A 174 -2.18 -12.96 12.70
C LEU A 174 -2.18 -11.75 13.63
N PHE A 175 -1.01 -11.40 14.19
CA PHE A 175 -0.81 -10.16 14.94
C PHE A 175 -1.20 -8.93 14.11
N THR A 176 -0.74 -8.84 12.87
CA THR A 176 -1.06 -7.74 11.95
C THR A 176 -2.56 -7.62 11.68
N ILE A 177 -3.28 -8.74 11.53
CA ILE A 177 -4.74 -8.74 11.36
C ILE A 177 -5.43 -8.18 12.60
N TYR A 178 -5.05 -8.63 13.80
CA TYR A 178 -5.62 -8.11 15.06
C TYR A 178 -5.35 -6.62 15.23
N THR A 179 -4.11 -6.17 15.00
CA THR A 179 -3.77 -4.74 15.07
C THR A 179 -4.60 -3.93 14.08
N SER A 180 -4.79 -4.44 12.86
CA SER A 180 -5.64 -3.80 11.85
C SER A 180 -7.09 -3.67 12.33
N LEU A 181 -7.67 -4.73 12.90
CA LEU A 181 -9.03 -4.69 13.44
C LEU A 181 -9.17 -3.69 14.61
N VAL A 182 -8.17 -3.61 15.49
CA VAL A 182 -8.14 -2.63 16.59
C VAL A 182 -8.09 -1.19 16.06
N ILE A 183 -7.26 -0.96 15.04
CA ILE A 183 -7.16 0.36 14.40
C ILE A 183 -8.46 0.71 13.69
N GLU A 184 -9.09 -0.22 12.98
CA GLU A 184 -10.39 0.01 12.35
C GLU A 184 -11.46 0.39 13.39
N ALA A 185 -11.43 -0.27 14.56
CA ALA A 185 -12.36 0.02 15.65
C ALA A 185 -12.27 1.46 16.18
N SER A 186 -11.14 2.18 15.95
CA SER A 186 -11.00 3.60 16.31
C SER A 186 -11.96 4.51 15.56
N GLY A 187 -12.38 4.13 14.35
CA GLY A 187 -13.26 4.94 13.50
C GLY A 187 -12.57 6.01 12.66
N LEU A 188 -11.25 6.20 12.76
CA LEU A 188 -10.52 7.32 12.10
C LEU A 188 -10.74 7.39 10.59
N LEU A 189 -10.93 6.24 9.94
CA LEU A 189 -11.03 6.10 8.49
C LEU A 189 -12.44 5.76 7.99
N HIS A 190 -13.46 5.78 8.86
CA HIS A 190 -14.82 5.29 8.55
C HIS A 190 -15.56 6.09 7.48
N SER A 191 -15.09 7.28 7.10
CA SER A 191 -15.65 8.03 5.96
C SER A 191 -15.65 7.20 4.67
N VAL A 192 -14.74 6.23 4.53
CA VAL A 192 -14.68 5.32 3.38
C VAL A 192 -15.90 4.41 3.25
N TYR A 193 -16.53 4.01 4.37
CA TYR A 193 -17.75 3.19 4.32
C TYR A 193 -18.96 3.99 3.81
N LEU A 194 -18.97 5.31 4.03
CA LEU A 194 -19.94 6.18 3.39
C LEU A 194 -19.71 6.23 1.88
N VAL A 195 -18.45 6.34 1.43
CA VAL A 195 -18.10 6.29 0.00
C VAL A 195 -18.59 4.97 -0.62
N GLN A 196 -18.34 3.85 0.03
CA GLN A 196 -18.82 2.53 -0.40
C GLN A 196 -20.35 2.51 -0.52
N THR A 197 -21.08 3.03 0.46
CA THR A 197 -22.54 3.10 0.47
C THR A 197 -23.08 3.97 -0.67
N ILE A 198 -22.46 5.13 -0.93
CA ILE A 198 -22.83 6.03 -2.03
C ILE A 198 -22.59 5.32 -3.36
N PHE A 199 -21.43 4.70 -3.54
CA PHE A 199 -21.08 4.00 -4.77
C PHE A 199 -22.02 2.83 -5.06
N SER A 200 -22.37 2.04 -4.04
CA SER A 200 -23.37 0.96 -4.15
C SER A 200 -24.73 1.46 -4.61
N LYS A 201 -25.20 2.59 -4.03
CA LYS A 201 -26.45 3.22 -4.46
C LYS A 201 -26.39 3.75 -5.90
N MET A 202 -25.27 4.35 -6.29
CA MET A 202 -25.09 4.90 -7.65
C MET A 202 -24.95 3.80 -8.71
N SER A 203 -24.28 2.70 -8.38
CA SER A 203 -24.07 1.57 -9.29
C SER A 203 -25.26 0.62 -9.36
N GLY A 204 -26.23 0.73 -8.45
CA GLY A 204 -27.36 -0.20 -8.35
C GLY A 204 -26.97 -1.60 -7.90
N THR A 205 -25.74 -1.79 -7.40
CA THR A 205 -25.24 -3.08 -6.92
C THR A 205 -25.25 -3.08 -5.38
N PRO A 206 -26.14 -3.85 -4.73
CA PRO A 206 -26.22 -3.87 -3.28
C PRO A 206 -24.94 -4.45 -2.67
N ILE A 207 -24.46 -3.87 -1.58
CA ILE A 207 -23.38 -4.48 -0.78
C ILE A 207 -24.00 -5.63 0.00
N GLU A 208 -23.67 -6.87 -0.38
CA GLU A 208 -24.07 -8.04 0.38
C GLU A 208 -23.26 -8.09 1.69
N SER A 209 -23.95 -7.85 2.81
CA SER A 209 -23.36 -7.99 4.14
C SER A 209 -23.55 -9.42 4.63
N ASN A 210 -22.47 -10.05 5.07
CA ASN A 210 -22.49 -11.37 5.70
C ASN A 210 -22.80 -11.31 7.21
N GLU A 211 -23.23 -10.15 7.70
CA GLU A 211 -23.55 -9.89 9.11
C GLU A 211 -25.02 -9.51 9.30
N PRO A 212 -25.61 -9.83 10.46
CA PRO A 212 -26.98 -9.41 10.79
C PRO A 212 -27.12 -7.88 10.80
N SER A 213 -28.35 -7.41 10.69
CA SER A 213 -28.63 -5.98 10.76
C SER A 213 -28.14 -5.39 12.09
N ARG A 214 -27.47 -4.23 12.00
CA ARG A 214 -26.94 -3.53 13.17
C ARG A 214 -28.09 -3.17 14.12
N SER A 215 -27.88 -3.38 15.42
CA SER A 215 -28.79 -2.84 16.44
C SER A 215 -28.78 -1.31 16.41
N VAL A 216 -29.79 -0.68 17.02
CA VAL A 216 -29.88 0.80 17.07
C VAL A 216 -28.60 1.42 17.66
N PHE A 217 -28.09 0.84 18.75
CA PHE A 217 -26.87 1.31 19.40
C PHE A 217 -25.62 1.11 18.53
N GLN A 218 -25.50 -0.06 17.88
CA GLN A 218 -24.40 -0.33 16.95
C GLN A 218 -24.43 0.60 15.74
N SER A 219 -25.62 0.91 15.22
CA SER A 219 -25.82 1.86 14.13
C SER A 219 -25.42 3.28 14.55
N LEU A 220 -25.82 3.72 15.74
CA LEU A 220 -25.44 5.03 16.29
C LEU A 220 -23.91 5.15 16.43
N LEU A 221 -23.25 4.16 17.01
CA LEU A 221 -21.79 4.17 17.16
C LEU A 221 -21.07 4.15 15.81
N PHE A 222 -21.56 3.34 14.86
CA PHE A 222 -21.01 3.29 13.51
C PHE A 222 -21.11 4.65 12.80
N TRP A 223 -22.30 5.25 12.76
CA TRP A 223 -22.50 6.55 12.12
C TRP A 223 -21.79 7.69 12.85
N GLY A 224 -21.64 7.60 14.18
CA GLY A 224 -20.82 8.53 14.95
C GLY A 224 -19.35 8.51 14.52
N ARG A 225 -18.76 7.32 14.31
CA ARG A 225 -17.39 7.17 13.78
C ARG A 225 -17.26 7.68 12.35
N VAL A 226 -18.26 7.39 11.49
CA VAL A 226 -18.31 7.92 10.12
C VAL A 226 -18.32 9.46 10.15
N ALA A 227 -19.14 10.08 10.99
CA ALA A 227 -19.21 11.53 11.13
C ALA A 227 -17.88 12.13 11.62
N MET A 228 -17.27 11.52 12.64
CA MET A 228 -15.94 11.93 13.14
C MET A 228 -14.88 11.87 12.03
N SER A 229 -14.83 10.76 11.29
CA SER A 229 -13.89 10.59 10.17
C SER A 229 -14.11 11.62 9.07
N LEU A 230 -15.37 11.96 8.74
CA LEU A 230 -15.68 13.01 7.77
C LEU A 230 -15.24 14.40 8.23
N VAL A 231 -15.40 14.71 9.51
CA VAL A 231 -14.92 15.98 10.09
C VAL A 231 -13.40 16.05 10.01
N LEU A 232 -12.69 14.98 10.38
CA LEU A 232 -11.22 14.93 10.26
C LEU A 232 -10.76 15.08 8.81
N LEU A 233 -11.41 14.40 7.87
CA LEU A 233 -11.11 14.49 6.45
C LEU A 233 -11.35 15.92 5.92
N GLY A 234 -12.51 16.50 6.22
CA GLY A 234 -12.86 17.86 5.80
C GLY A 234 -11.93 18.92 6.37
N PHE A 235 -11.58 18.80 7.66
CA PHE A 235 -10.60 19.65 8.31
C PHE A 235 -9.21 19.53 7.66
N SER A 236 -8.78 18.30 7.38
CA SER A 236 -7.49 18.06 6.72
C SER A 236 -7.45 18.71 5.34
N PHE A 237 -8.50 18.54 4.53
CA PHE A 237 -8.61 19.23 3.24
C PHE A 237 -8.57 20.76 3.38
N ALA A 238 -9.26 21.32 4.36
CA ALA A 238 -9.27 22.77 4.59
C ALA A 238 -7.86 23.30 4.89
N VAL A 239 -7.13 22.66 5.81
CA VAL A 239 -5.75 23.03 6.15
C VAL A 239 -4.85 22.92 4.93
N LEU A 240 -4.91 21.81 4.19
CA LEU A 240 -4.05 21.57 3.03
C LEU A 240 -4.30 22.57 1.90
N LEU A 241 -5.55 22.79 1.54
CA LEU A 241 -5.89 23.74 0.47
C LEU A 241 -5.55 25.17 0.88
N THR A 242 -5.83 25.57 2.12
CA THR A 242 -5.44 26.89 2.61
C THR A 242 -3.92 27.06 2.65
N ALA A 243 -3.17 26.05 3.07
CA ALA A 243 -1.71 26.10 3.02
C ALA A 243 -1.21 26.25 1.57
N LEU A 244 -1.75 25.46 0.64
CA LEU A 244 -1.38 25.48 -0.78
C LEU A 244 -1.67 26.82 -1.44
N PHE A 245 -2.87 27.38 -1.24
CA PHE A 245 -3.24 28.69 -1.82
C PHE A 245 -2.45 29.86 -1.23
N ASN A 246 -1.93 29.70 -0.01
CA ASN A 246 -1.07 30.68 0.63
C ASN A 246 0.43 30.46 0.35
N GLY A 247 0.80 29.48 -0.49
CA GLY A 247 2.20 29.17 -0.79
C GLY A 247 2.98 28.56 0.39
N LYS A 248 2.28 27.97 1.37
CA LYS A 248 2.86 27.39 2.61
C LYS A 248 3.01 25.88 2.54
N THR A 249 3.37 25.39 1.36
CA THR A 249 3.57 23.96 1.09
C THR A 249 4.90 23.76 0.40
N ASN A 250 5.44 22.55 0.46
CA ASN A 250 6.68 22.18 -0.23
C ASN A 250 6.54 22.02 -1.76
N MET A 251 5.58 22.69 -2.39
CA MET A 251 5.40 22.66 -3.84
C MET A 251 6.47 23.53 -4.50
N TRP A 252 6.95 23.13 -5.69
CA TRP A 252 8.00 23.88 -6.37
C TRP A 252 7.59 25.32 -6.71
N ASP A 253 8.55 26.22 -6.54
CA ASP A 253 8.40 27.63 -6.89
C ASP A 253 7.98 27.80 -8.36
N GLY A 254 7.05 28.72 -8.59
CA GLY A 254 6.56 29.06 -9.93
C GLY A 254 5.39 28.21 -10.45
N ILE A 255 4.98 27.15 -9.74
CA ILE A 255 3.77 26.40 -10.13
C ILE A 255 2.51 27.06 -9.52
N PRO A 256 1.52 27.47 -10.32
CA PRO A 256 0.31 28.10 -9.80
C PRO A 256 -0.47 27.18 -8.86
N ALA A 257 -1.05 27.73 -7.79
CA ALA A 257 -1.84 26.95 -6.82
C ALA A 257 -2.98 26.17 -7.47
N ILE A 258 -3.71 26.77 -8.41
CA ILE A 258 -4.81 26.11 -9.14
C ILE A 258 -4.29 24.90 -9.95
N ALA A 259 -3.14 25.05 -10.62
CA ALA A 259 -2.53 23.95 -11.36
C ALA A 259 -2.15 22.80 -10.41
N SER A 260 -1.59 23.13 -9.23
CA SER A 260 -1.26 22.16 -8.19
C SER A 260 -2.50 21.41 -7.68
N VAL A 261 -3.63 22.09 -7.49
CA VAL A 261 -4.91 21.44 -7.11
C VAL A 261 -5.38 20.47 -8.20
N ILE A 262 -5.33 20.87 -9.47
CA ILE A 262 -5.74 19.99 -10.59
C ILE A 262 -4.83 18.75 -10.65
N ILE A 263 -3.51 18.95 -10.58
CA ILE A 263 -2.52 17.87 -10.56
C ILE A 263 -2.78 16.94 -9.38
N PHE A 264 -3.03 17.50 -8.19
CA PHE A 264 -3.32 16.73 -6.98
C PHE A 264 -4.49 15.77 -7.16
N PHE A 265 -5.65 16.25 -7.65
CA PHE A 265 -6.81 15.37 -7.87
C PHE A 265 -6.58 14.32 -8.97
N ILE A 266 -5.88 14.68 -10.05
CA ILE A 266 -5.52 13.74 -11.12
C ILE A 266 -4.61 12.63 -10.56
N LEU A 267 -3.56 13.00 -9.82
CA LEU A 267 -2.63 12.04 -9.24
C LEU A 267 -3.32 11.16 -8.18
N MET A 268 -4.22 11.72 -7.36
CA MET A 268 -5.01 10.92 -6.41
C MET A 268 -5.88 9.88 -7.12
N ALA A 269 -6.50 10.23 -8.26
CA ALA A 269 -7.28 9.29 -9.04
C ALA A 269 -6.41 8.19 -9.67
N VAL A 270 -5.23 8.56 -10.20
CA VAL A 270 -4.27 7.62 -10.78
C VAL A 270 -3.76 6.62 -9.73
N VAL A 271 -3.37 7.10 -8.55
CA VAL A 271 -2.99 6.26 -7.40
C VAL A 271 -4.16 5.37 -6.98
N GLY A 272 -5.35 5.95 -6.87
CA GLY A 272 -6.57 5.23 -6.51
C GLY A 272 -6.88 4.06 -7.42
N ILE A 273 -6.86 4.28 -8.73
CA ILE A 273 -7.09 3.21 -9.70
C ILE A 273 -6.04 2.12 -9.53
N MET A 274 -4.77 2.45 -9.38
CA MET A 274 -3.71 1.45 -9.17
C MET A 274 -3.89 0.63 -7.89
N GLU A 275 -4.24 1.28 -6.78
CA GLU A 275 -4.45 0.61 -5.50
C GLU A 275 -5.71 -0.27 -5.48
N GLY A 276 -6.78 0.20 -6.13
CA GLY A 276 -7.98 -0.60 -6.38
C GLY A 276 -7.69 -1.79 -7.30
N MET A 277 -6.93 -1.57 -8.39
CA MET A 277 -6.55 -2.62 -9.34
C MET A 277 -5.80 -3.76 -8.66
N GLN A 278 -4.87 -3.46 -7.74
CA GLN A 278 -4.17 -4.50 -6.98
C GLN A 278 -5.17 -5.41 -6.26
N ILE A 279 -6.10 -4.83 -5.49
CA ILE A 279 -7.12 -5.59 -4.75
C ILE A 279 -8.01 -6.40 -5.70
N ALA A 280 -8.53 -5.76 -6.75
CA ALA A 280 -9.42 -6.42 -7.70
C ALA A 280 -8.72 -7.60 -8.39
N LEU A 281 -7.45 -7.44 -8.79
CA LEU A 281 -6.64 -8.51 -9.40
C LEU A 281 -6.45 -9.69 -8.46
N PHE A 282 -6.12 -9.46 -7.19
CA PHE A 282 -6.04 -10.54 -6.22
C PHE A 282 -7.39 -11.21 -5.98
N ALA A 283 -8.50 -10.46 -5.97
CA ALA A 283 -9.83 -11.05 -5.79
C ALA A 283 -10.23 -11.95 -6.97
N VAL A 284 -9.84 -11.59 -8.20
CA VAL A 284 -10.20 -12.35 -9.41
C VAL A 284 -9.18 -13.44 -9.80
N VAL A 285 -8.00 -13.50 -9.16
CA VAL A 285 -6.93 -14.46 -9.53
C VAL A 285 -7.36 -15.91 -9.36
N ASN A 286 -8.21 -16.19 -8.37
CA ASN A 286 -8.73 -17.52 -8.07
C ASN A 286 -10.16 -17.74 -8.56
N LEU A 287 -10.71 -16.81 -9.35
CA LEU A 287 -12.04 -16.98 -9.96
C LEU A 287 -11.97 -17.91 -11.20
N PRO A 288 -13.01 -18.71 -11.46
CA PRO A 288 -13.09 -19.53 -12.66
C PRO A 288 -13.11 -18.70 -13.94
N LYS A 289 -12.36 -19.14 -14.97
CA LYS A 289 -12.29 -18.44 -16.27
C LYS A 289 -13.65 -18.26 -16.95
N GLU A 290 -14.58 -19.21 -16.76
CA GLU A 290 -15.92 -19.14 -17.35
C GLU A 290 -16.78 -18.03 -16.74
N GLU A 291 -16.53 -17.67 -15.48
CA GLU A 291 -17.21 -16.53 -14.84
C GLU A 291 -16.69 -15.21 -15.38
N LEU A 292 -15.37 -15.09 -15.57
CA LEU A 292 -14.73 -13.92 -16.16
C LEU A 292 -15.13 -13.71 -17.63
N ARG A 293 -15.35 -14.77 -18.41
CA ARG A 293 -15.78 -14.69 -19.82
C ARG A 293 -17.11 -13.98 -20.03
N LYS A 294 -17.98 -13.94 -19.00
CA LYS A 294 -19.23 -13.16 -19.03
C LYS A 294 -18.98 -11.65 -19.13
N HIS A 295 -17.77 -11.20 -18.80
CA HIS A 295 -17.35 -9.80 -18.82
C HIS A 295 -16.14 -9.62 -19.75
N PRO A 296 -16.35 -9.31 -21.05
CA PRO A 296 -15.27 -9.31 -22.05
C PRO A 296 -14.08 -8.40 -21.72
N ILE A 297 -14.34 -7.22 -21.14
CA ILE A 297 -13.27 -6.27 -20.75
C ILE A 297 -12.47 -6.81 -19.57
N ALA A 298 -13.15 -7.30 -18.53
CA ALA A 298 -12.48 -7.93 -17.39
C ALA A 298 -11.67 -9.15 -17.81
N TYR A 299 -12.20 -9.97 -18.72
CA TYR A 299 -11.49 -11.11 -19.29
C TYR A 299 -10.21 -10.70 -20.04
N ALA A 300 -10.27 -9.63 -20.85
CA ALA A 300 -9.09 -9.12 -21.54
C ALA A 300 -8.02 -8.58 -20.57
N ASN A 301 -8.44 -7.82 -19.56
CA ASN A 301 -7.55 -7.28 -18.52
C ASN A 301 -6.89 -8.39 -17.69
N CYS A 302 -7.68 -9.39 -17.27
CA CYS A 302 -7.19 -10.56 -16.56
C CYS A 302 -6.28 -11.43 -17.44
N GLY A 303 -6.63 -11.60 -18.73
CA GLY A 303 -5.81 -12.34 -19.68
C GLY A 303 -4.44 -11.71 -19.91
N LEU A 304 -4.36 -10.38 -19.94
CA LEU A 304 -3.08 -9.67 -19.99
C LEU A 304 -2.28 -9.85 -18.69
N THR A 305 -2.93 -9.67 -17.54
CA THR A 305 -2.24 -9.63 -16.24
C THR A 305 -1.82 -11.01 -15.74
N PHE A 306 -2.61 -12.05 -16.00
CA PHE A 306 -2.31 -13.42 -15.54
C PHE A 306 -1.54 -14.25 -16.57
N SER A 307 -1.07 -13.62 -17.65
CA SER A 307 -0.18 -14.29 -18.61
C SER A 307 1.24 -14.36 -18.04
N GLY A 308 1.75 -15.58 -17.86
CA GLY A 308 3.13 -15.80 -17.39
C GLY A 308 3.39 -15.19 -16.02
N GLN A 309 4.32 -14.23 -15.97
CA GLN A 309 4.75 -13.51 -14.75
C GLN A 309 4.22 -12.06 -14.70
N ASN A 310 3.23 -11.73 -15.54
CA ASN A 310 2.73 -10.36 -15.69
C ASN A 310 2.08 -9.82 -14.42
N LEU A 311 1.55 -10.66 -13.52
CA LEU A 311 0.94 -10.19 -12.28
C LEU A 311 2.01 -9.58 -11.37
N GLN A 312 3.11 -10.29 -11.16
CA GLN A 312 4.24 -9.78 -10.38
C GLN A 312 4.89 -8.57 -11.06
N ALA A 313 5.06 -8.62 -12.38
CA ALA A 313 5.61 -7.49 -13.13
C ALA A 313 4.70 -6.26 -13.01
N PHE A 314 3.38 -6.45 -13.08
CA PHE A 314 2.40 -5.41 -12.79
C PHE A 314 2.58 -4.85 -11.37
N LEU A 315 2.73 -5.70 -10.34
CA LEU A 315 2.90 -5.24 -8.95
C LEU A 315 4.14 -4.35 -8.81
N ILE A 316 5.26 -4.71 -9.45
CA ILE A 316 6.49 -3.91 -9.48
C ILE A 316 6.27 -2.57 -10.20
N GLY A 317 5.78 -2.62 -11.44
CA GLY A 317 5.53 -1.43 -12.24
C GLY A 317 4.53 -0.46 -11.62
N ARG A 318 3.46 -1.01 -11.02
CA ARG A 318 2.47 -0.26 -10.24
C ARG A 318 3.13 0.48 -9.10
N GLN A 319 3.98 -0.19 -8.31
CA GLN A 319 4.60 0.45 -7.17
C GLN A 319 5.53 1.60 -7.57
N ILE A 320 6.25 1.47 -8.69
CA ILE A 320 7.05 2.57 -9.25
C ILE A 320 6.14 3.76 -9.57
N CYS A 321 5.03 3.53 -10.28
CA CYS A 321 4.10 4.59 -10.65
C CYS A 321 3.43 5.25 -9.43
N VAL A 322 2.89 4.45 -8.50
CA VAL A 322 2.30 4.91 -7.24
C VAL A 322 3.30 5.76 -6.45
N THR A 323 4.55 5.34 -6.38
CA THR A 323 5.60 6.06 -5.65
C THR A 323 5.88 7.43 -6.26
N VAL A 324 6.04 7.50 -7.58
CA VAL A 324 6.28 8.76 -8.29
C VAL A 324 5.10 9.72 -8.10
N CYS A 325 3.87 9.23 -8.25
CA CYS A 325 2.67 10.04 -8.01
C CYS A 325 2.59 10.51 -6.55
N THR A 326 2.87 9.62 -5.60
CA THR A 326 2.81 9.92 -4.16
C THR A 326 3.89 10.92 -3.75
N PHE A 327 5.07 10.91 -4.38
CA PHE A 327 6.11 11.91 -4.15
C PHE A 327 5.64 13.33 -4.51
N VAL A 328 4.99 13.48 -5.67
CA VAL A 328 4.42 14.77 -6.09
C VAL A 328 3.25 15.17 -5.19
N ILE A 329 2.36 14.24 -4.85
CA ILE A 329 1.26 14.48 -3.90
C ILE A 329 1.80 14.92 -2.54
N ALA A 330 2.87 14.28 -2.04
CA ALA A 330 3.48 14.63 -0.77
C ALA A 330 4.04 16.06 -0.79
N ARG A 331 4.67 16.50 -1.89
CA ARG A 331 5.13 17.89 -2.04
C ARG A 331 3.97 18.89 -1.98
N ILE A 332 2.86 18.59 -2.66
CA ILE A 332 1.65 19.44 -2.66
C ILE A 332 0.99 19.50 -1.27
N THR A 333 1.02 18.39 -0.52
CA THR A 333 0.28 18.25 0.74
C THR A 333 1.13 18.44 2.00
N SER A 334 2.44 18.56 1.88
CA SER A 334 3.32 18.83 3.02
C SER A 334 3.29 20.32 3.34
N VAL A 335 2.65 20.66 4.45
CA VAL A 335 2.62 22.02 4.99
C VAL A 335 4.02 22.38 5.50
N SER A 336 4.48 23.57 5.17
CA SER A 336 5.82 24.06 5.48
C SER A 336 5.74 25.50 5.98
N VAL A 337 5.34 25.67 7.24
CA VAL A 337 5.31 26.97 7.91
C VAL A 337 6.43 27.02 8.93
N ASN A 338 7.28 28.05 8.86
CA ASN A 338 8.36 28.24 9.82
C ASN A 338 7.86 29.04 11.04
N THR A 339 7.58 28.33 12.13
CA THR A 339 7.07 28.90 13.39
C THR A 339 8.12 29.71 14.15
N ASP A 340 9.41 29.42 13.96
CA ASP A 340 10.50 30.08 14.69
C ASP A 340 10.78 31.52 14.23
N ILE A 341 10.46 31.83 12.96
CA ILE A 341 10.61 33.17 12.38
C ILE A 341 9.30 33.98 12.38
N GLY A 342 8.25 33.46 13.02
CA GLY A 342 6.96 34.14 13.18
C GLY A 342 6.12 34.21 11.89
N GLU A 343 6.25 33.23 10.98
CA GLU A 343 5.33 33.13 9.86
C GLU A 343 3.89 32.95 10.36
N ASN A 344 2.92 33.53 9.63
CA ASN A 344 1.52 33.41 10.02
C ASN A 344 1.07 31.94 9.96
N ASN A 345 0.63 31.37 11.08
CA ASN A 345 0.10 30.01 11.13
C ASN A 345 -1.17 29.85 10.26
N VAL A 346 -1.39 28.65 9.74
CA VAL A 346 -2.61 28.33 8.98
C VAL A 346 -3.80 28.45 9.93
N PHE A 347 -4.80 29.26 9.56
CA PHE A 347 -5.94 29.61 10.42
C PHE A 347 -5.57 30.30 11.75
N GLY A 348 -4.34 30.81 11.91
CA GLY A 348 -3.93 31.50 13.14
C GLY A 348 -3.91 30.60 14.39
N VAL A 349 -3.71 29.29 14.20
CA VAL A 349 -3.59 28.33 15.31
C VAL A 349 -2.29 28.55 16.11
N SER A 350 -2.16 27.88 17.27
CA SER A 350 -0.91 27.89 18.03
C SER A 350 0.22 27.15 17.32
N ASP A 351 1.47 27.48 17.66
CA ASP A 351 2.66 26.87 17.05
C ASP A 351 2.71 25.36 17.27
N GLY A 352 2.21 24.86 18.41
CA GLY A 352 2.11 23.42 18.64
C GLY A 352 1.18 22.71 17.62
N ILE A 353 0.06 23.33 17.27
CA ILE A 353 -0.86 22.80 16.26
C ILE A 353 -0.26 22.97 14.85
N GLN A 354 0.40 24.09 14.58
CA GLN A 354 1.09 24.30 13.31
C GLN A 354 2.22 23.28 13.11
N ASN A 355 2.99 22.97 14.14
CA ASN A 355 4.02 21.94 14.10
C ASN A 355 3.41 20.56 13.83
N PHE A 356 2.21 20.27 14.38
CA PHE A 356 1.46 19.08 13.99
C PHE A 356 1.08 19.09 12.50
N PHE A 357 0.63 20.22 11.93
CA PHE A 357 0.36 20.32 10.49
C PHE A 357 1.62 20.10 9.64
N ASN A 358 2.76 20.64 10.08
CA ASN A 358 4.05 20.51 9.43
C ASN A 358 4.58 19.07 9.41
N THR A 359 4.09 18.17 10.27
CA THR A 359 4.44 16.74 10.20
C THR A 359 3.99 16.07 8.88
N GLY A 360 3.04 16.67 8.16
CA GLY A 360 2.47 16.08 6.94
C GLY A 360 1.41 15.00 7.21
N MET A 361 1.06 14.72 8.47
CA MET A 361 0.08 13.69 8.83
C MET A 361 -1.32 13.96 8.23
N LEU A 362 -1.73 15.23 8.08
CA LEU A 362 -2.99 15.59 7.44
C LEU A 362 -2.99 15.25 5.94
N GLY A 363 -1.87 15.50 5.24
CA GLY A 363 -1.66 15.12 3.85
C GLY A 363 -1.71 13.60 3.65
N ALA A 364 -1.05 12.87 4.56
CA ALA A 364 -1.09 11.42 4.59
C ALA A 364 -2.52 10.89 4.83
N LEU A 365 -3.28 11.47 5.76
CA LEU A 365 -4.67 11.07 6.04
C LEU A 365 -5.57 11.27 4.81
N VAL A 366 -5.51 12.45 4.16
CA VAL A 366 -6.29 12.75 2.95
C VAL A 366 -5.96 11.77 1.83
N THR A 367 -4.67 11.56 1.55
CA THR A 367 -4.21 10.65 0.51
C THR A 367 -4.64 9.21 0.81
N THR A 368 -4.57 8.79 2.08
CA THR A 368 -4.96 7.45 2.50
C THR A 368 -6.44 7.18 2.30
N ILE A 369 -7.29 8.13 2.67
CA ILE A 369 -8.75 7.98 2.54
C ILE A 369 -9.15 8.06 1.06
N VAL A 370 -8.72 9.12 0.35
CA VAL A 370 -9.24 9.49 -0.97
C VAL A 370 -8.50 8.79 -2.10
N ALA A 371 -7.17 8.73 -2.03
CA ALA A 371 -6.35 8.15 -3.09
C ALA A 371 -6.09 6.66 -2.92
N SER A 372 -6.44 6.04 -1.79
CA SER A 372 -6.18 4.61 -1.54
C SER A 372 -7.44 3.87 -1.08
N LEU A 373 -7.92 4.13 0.13
CA LEU A 373 -8.99 3.36 0.77
C LEU A 373 -10.30 3.35 0.00
N ALA A 374 -10.76 4.51 -0.48
CA ALA A 374 -11.99 4.61 -1.26
C ALA A 374 -12.00 3.63 -2.44
N TRP A 375 -10.88 3.57 -3.16
CA TRP A 375 -10.71 2.71 -4.33
C TRP A 375 -10.54 1.24 -3.96
N ARG A 376 -9.78 0.94 -2.90
CA ARG A 376 -9.60 -0.44 -2.43
C ARG A 376 -10.89 -1.07 -1.95
N ILE A 377 -11.74 -0.33 -1.24
CA ILE A 377 -13.03 -0.87 -0.78
C ILE A 377 -13.99 -1.08 -1.95
N ILE A 378 -14.06 -0.14 -2.89
CA ILE A 378 -14.87 -0.32 -4.11
C ILE A 378 -14.39 -1.56 -4.87
N ALA A 379 -13.08 -1.69 -5.08
CA ALA A 379 -12.47 -2.83 -5.76
C ALA A 379 -12.69 -4.16 -5.02
N SER A 380 -12.63 -4.17 -3.69
CA SER A 380 -12.90 -5.36 -2.87
C SER A 380 -14.37 -5.78 -2.95
N SER A 381 -15.28 -4.81 -2.99
CA SER A 381 -16.73 -5.06 -3.00
C SER A 381 -17.21 -5.52 -4.39
N LEU A 382 -16.60 -4.99 -5.46
CA LEU A 382 -17.05 -5.18 -6.84
C LEU A 382 -15.85 -5.42 -7.79
N PRO A 383 -15.06 -6.49 -7.58
CA PRO A 383 -13.78 -6.67 -8.27
C PRO A 383 -13.94 -6.85 -9.79
N VAL A 384 -14.93 -7.62 -10.24
CA VAL A 384 -15.18 -7.85 -11.68
C VAL A 384 -15.68 -6.59 -12.39
N ALA A 385 -16.55 -5.81 -11.73
CA ALA A 385 -17.03 -4.54 -12.26
C ALA A 385 -15.91 -3.51 -12.35
N PHE A 386 -15.05 -3.44 -11.32
CA PHE A 386 -13.85 -2.62 -11.33
C PHE A 386 -12.95 -2.99 -12.51
N MET A 387 -12.65 -4.28 -12.67
CA MET A 387 -11.84 -4.81 -13.78
C MET A 387 -12.47 -4.65 -15.16
N SER A 388 -13.76 -4.30 -15.26
CA SER A 388 -14.45 -4.06 -16.53
C SER A 388 -14.27 -2.64 -17.07
N ASN A 389 -13.40 -1.82 -16.46
CA ASN A 389 -13.04 -0.49 -16.96
C ASN A 389 -11.96 -0.56 -18.06
N PRO A 390 -12.16 0.03 -19.25
CA PRO A 390 -11.16 0.01 -20.33
C PRO A 390 -9.84 0.72 -19.99
N LEU A 391 -9.86 1.73 -19.09
CA LEU A 391 -8.65 2.44 -18.67
C LEU A 391 -7.65 1.52 -17.95
N ILE A 392 -8.14 0.46 -17.29
CA ILE A 392 -7.30 -0.51 -16.58
C ILE A 392 -6.33 -1.19 -17.55
N TYR A 393 -6.75 -1.50 -18.77
CA TYR A 393 -5.88 -2.12 -19.77
C TYR A 393 -4.64 -1.25 -20.08
N LEU A 394 -4.86 0.07 -20.21
CA LEU A 394 -3.79 1.03 -20.47
C LEU A 394 -2.84 1.16 -19.27
N ILE A 395 -3.39 1.19 -18.05
CA ILE A 395 -2.60 1.28 -16.82
C ILE A 395 -1.77 0.00 -16.61
N ILE A 396 -2.32 -1.19 -16.88
CA ILE A 396 -1.56 -2.44 -16.82
C ILE A 396 -0.37 -2.37 -17.77
N ARG A 397 -0.57 -1.95 -19.02
CA ARG A 397 0.53 -1.81 -20.00
C ARG A 397 1.57 -0.80 -19.55
N LEU A 398 1.16 0.35 -19.00
CA LEU A 398 2.08 1.33 -18.43
C LEU A 398 2.92 0.70 -17.32
N CYS A 399 2.31 -0.04 -16.40
CA CYS A 399 3.02 -0.73 -15.32
C CYS A 399 4.02 -1.76 -15.88
N LEU A 400 3.64 -2.55 -16.89
CA LEU A 400 4.57 -3.49 -17.53
C LEU A 400 5.75 -2.79 -18.22
N ILE A 401 5.54 -1.61 -18.82
CA ILE A 401 6.62 -0.79 -19.39
C ILE A 401 7.54 -0.26 -18.27
N LEU A 402 6.97 0.20 -17.16
CA LEU A 402 7.74 0.69 -16.01
C LEU A 402 8.56 -0.43 -15.37
N GLU A 403 8.01 -1.64 -15.26
CA GLU A 403 8.76 -2.81 -14.80
C GLU A 403 9.90 -3.15 -15.77
N ALA A 404 9.65 -3.05 -17.07
CA ALA A 404 10.66 -3.33 -18.09
C ALA A 404 11.88 -2.40 -18.03
N THR A 405 11.81 -1.26 -17.33
CA THR A 405 12.99 -0.41 -17.05
C THR A 405 14.03 -1.13 -16.21
N GLY A 406 13.61 -2.06 -15.35
CA GLY A 406 14.46 -2.81 -14.43
C GLY A 406 14.74 -2.12 -13.08
N LEU A 407 14.17 -0.93 -12.82
CA LEU A 407 14.57 -0.09 -11.66
C LEU A 407 14.45 -0.83 -10.34
N CYS A 408 13.40 -1.65 -10.21
CA CYS A 408 13.10 -2.44 -9.02
C CYS A 408 13.29 -3.96 -9.25
N SER A 409 14.06 -4.39 -10.26
CA SER A 409 14.31 -5.82 -10.52
C SER A 409 15.01 -6.55 -9.36
N ALA A 410 15.66 -5.84 -8.45
CA ALA A 410 16.16 -6.39 -7.18
C ALA A 410 15.05 -7.09 -6.38
N ALA A 411 13.80 -6.65 -6.48
CA ALA A 411 12.67 -7.29 -5.82
C ALA A 411 12.50 -8.75 -6.26
N TRP A 412 12.75 -9.07 -7.54
CA TRP A 412 12.71 -10.43 -8.07
C TRP A 412 13.81 -11.30 -7.45
N VAL A 413 15.03 -10.80 -7.38
CA VAL A 413 16.18 -11.51 -6.79
C VAL A 413 15.92 -11.80 -5.32
N LEU A 414 15.50 -10.79 -4.55
CA LEU A 414 15.17 -10.94 -3.14
C LEU A 414 13.96 -11.87 -2.92
N ALA A 415 12.96 -11.81 -3.80
CA ALA A 415 11.81 -12.72 -3.71
C ALA A 415 12.25 -14.17 -3.90
N LEU A 416 13.11 -14.46 -4.88
CA LEU A 416 13.68 -15.80 -5.10
C LEU A 416 14.52 -16.27 -3.91
N LEU A 417 15.35 -15.38 -3.35
CA LEU A 417 16.15 -15.68 -2.16
C LEU A 417 15.25 -16.00 -0.96
N GLN A 418 14.25 -15.16 -0.68
CA GLN A 418 13.29 -15.38 0.40
C GLN A 418 12.51 -16.69 0.18
N LYS A 419 12.04 -16.94 -1.06
CA LYS A 419 11.32 -18.15 -1.43
C LYS A 419 12.16 -19.40 -1.13
N SER A 420 13.44 -19.37 -1.50
CA SER A 420 14.40 -20.46 -1.24
C SER A 420 14.66 -20.65 0.26
N LEU A 421 14.93 -19.56 0.99
CA LEU A 421 15.23 -19.61 2.42
C LEU A 421 14.05 -20.07 3.27
N ALA A 422 12.83 -19.65 2.92
CA ALA A 422 11.61 -19.99 3.64
C ALA A 422 10.95 -21.28 3.13
N GLY A 423 11.44 -21.87 2.04
CA GLY A 423 10.89 -23.10 1.46
C GLY A 423 9.52 -22.94 0.81
N TYR A 424 9.13 -21.73 0.42
CA TYR A 424 7.80 -21.43 -0.12
C TYR A 424 7.53 -22.21 -1.41
N GLN A 425 6.38 -22.87 -1.45
CA GLN A 425 5.81 -23.49 -2.63
C GLN A 425 4.68 -22.65 -3.19
N ARG A 426 4.36 -22.91 -4.45
CA ARG A 426 3.21 -22.27 -5.06
C ARG A 426 1.92 -22.87 -4.51
N ASP A 427 0.87 -22.07 -4.44
CA ASP A 427 -0.41 -22.51 -3.86
C ASP A 427 -1.03 -23.71 -4.62
N ASP A 428 -0.80 -23.80 -5.93
CA ASP A 428 -1.25 -24.90 -6.78
C ASP A 428 -0.70 -26.27 -6.37
N VAL A 429 0.46 -26.32 -5.70
CA VAL A 429 1.03 -27.55 -5.15
C VAL A 429 0.17 -28.11 -4.01
N TYR A 430 -0.50 -27.25 -3.25
CA TYR A 430 -1.27 -27.66 -2.07
C TYR A 430 -2.76 -27.83 -2.35
N ILE A 431 -3.32 -26.97 -3.21
CA ILE A 431 -4.78 -26.87 -3.41
C ILE A 431 -5.20 -27.01 -4.88
N GLY A 432 -4.30 -27.45 -5.75
CA GLY A 432 -4.51 -27.56 -7.20
C GLY A 432 -4.73 -26.21 -7.89
N THR A 433 -5.00 -26.25 -9.18
CA THR A 433 -5.35 -25.04 -9.96
C THR A 433 -6.82 -24.63 -9.76
N ALA A 434 -7.16 -23.38 -10.06
CA ALA A 434 -8.54 -22.91 -9.99
C ALA A 434 -9.51 -23.74 -10.85
N GLY A 435 -9.05 -24.26 -11.99
CA GLY A 435 -9.85 -25.13 -12.85
C GLY A 435 -10.10 -26.51 -12.23
N GLU A 436 -9.05 -27.11 -11.67
CA GLU A 436 -9.13 -28.40 -10.96
C GLU A 436 -10.10 -28.33 -9.78
N ARG A 437 -10.02 -27.29 -8.95
CA ARG A 437 -10.94 -27.10 -7.81
C ARG A 437 -12.41 -27.06 -8.22
N VAL A 438 -12.74 -26.45 -9.36
CA VAL A 438 -14.13 -26.39 -9.87
C VAL A 438 -14.62 -27.77 -10.33
N VAL A 439 -13.73 -28.60 -10.89
CA VAL A 439 -14.06 -29.99 -11.26
C VAL A 439 -14.27 -30.83 -10.00
N PHE A 440 -13.36 -30.74 -9.03
CA PHE A 440 -13.48 -31.47 -7.76
C PHE A 440 -14.73 -31.11 -6.95
N ALA A 441 -15.09 -29.82 -6.88
CA ALA A 441 -16.30 -29.37 -6.21
C ALA A 441 -17.59 -29.91 -6.86
N LYS A 442 -17.55 -30.29 -8.14
CA LYS A 442 -18.67 -30.92 -8.85
C LYS A 442 -18.72 -32.43 -8.68
N ASP A 443 -17.57 -33.08 -8.56
CA ASP A 443 -17.44 -34.53 -8.56
C ASP A 443 -17.34 -35.16 -7.15
N GLY A 444 -17.17 -34.36 -6.09
CA GLY A 444 -17.25 -34.82 -4.70
C GLY A 444 -16.13 -35.75 -4.23
N SER A 445 -14.97 -35.75 -4.91
CA SER A 445 -13.80 -36.57 -4.54
C SER A 445 -12.74 -35.75 -3.78
N GLU A 446 -12.14 -36.36 -2.75
CA GLU A 446 -11.12 -35.75 -1.89
C GLU A 446 -9.82 -35.47 -2.67
N LEU A 447 -9.25 -34.27 -2.49
CA LEU A 447 -7.90 -33.91 -2.95
C LEU A 447 -6.87 -34.58 -2.03
N HIS A 448 -6.01 -35.42 -2.60
CA HIS A 448 -4.93 -36.13 -1.90
C HIS A 448 -3.66 -35.29 -1.72
#